data_AF-A0AA35JAM4-F1
#
_entry.id   AF-A0AA35JAM4-F1
#
_cell.length_a   1.000
_cell.length_b   1.000
_cell.length_c   1.000
_cell.angle_alpha   90.00
_cell.angle_beta   90.00
_cell.angle_gamma   90.00
#
_symmetry.space_group_name_H-M   'P 1'
#
loop_
_entity.id
_entity.type
_entity.pdbx_description
1 polymer ?
#
loop_
_entity_poly.entity_id
_entity_poly.type
_entity_poly.pdbx_seq_one_letter_code
_entity_poly.pdbx_strand_id
1 'polypeptide(L)'
;MSGSYQHLSKVGSRVMKRLGNRPRNFLPHSEKFINKSTPEFMKSDLKDVDEETSFKSEKEWKFLPGDRVVIMKGASKGNIATIKSFDKRTNAFVLDENGPTKTVPVPKQFWLEGQTSHMITVPTSILGKDLRLVADLDDEKTPGQTKTVAVRDVSFNGSYYDEDYKKVMPYRCVKGQPDLVIPWPKPDPLDVKTDLATDPAIAREQTFWVDSIVKSPIPKGAILSIRNPHSKYKRGTLTAKDIAKLVAPQMPLTDVKKSYLEEKKELAQREIPKLTEEDMEAIGARVFEFLEKQKTEQIGQNS
;
A
#
# COMPACT_ATOMS: atom_id res chain seq x y z
N MET A 1 -22.18 -29.17 3.26
CA MET A 1 -20.88 -28.93 2.59
C MET A 1 -20.91 -29.63 1.25
N SER A 2 -20.45 -28.98 0.18
CA SER A 2 -20.20 -29.69 -1.08
C SER A 2 -19.26 -30.86 -0.79
N GLY A 3 -19.56 -32.06 -1.29
CA GLY A 3 -18.76 -33.27 -1.08
C GLY A 3 -17.40 -33.26 -1.79
N SER A 4 -16.76 -32.09 -1.86
CA SER A 4 -15.49 -31.87 -2.56
C SER A 4 -14.36 -31.62 -1.56
N TYR A 5 -13.25 -32.32 -1.76
CA TYR A 5 -12.02 -32.18 -0.96
C TYR A 5 -11.14 -30.99 -1.40
N GLN A 6 -11.70 -30.03 -2.13
CA GLN A 6 -10.96 -28.91 -2.71
C GLN A 6 -10.42 -27.93 -1.65
N HIS A 7 -11.08 -27.81 -0.49
CA HIS A 7 -10.59 -26.94 0.58
C HIS A 7 -9.34 -27.48 1.28
N LEU A 8 -9.05 -28.78 1.16
CA LEU A 8 -7.87 -29.43 1.75
C LEU A 8 -6.63 -29.35 0.86
N SER A 9 -6.77 -28.97 -0.42
CA SER A 9 -5.65 -28.96 -1.36
C SER A 9 -5.72 -27.81 -2.36
N LYS A 10 -4.56 -27.32 -2.79
CA LYS A 10 -4.45 -26.25 -3.81
C LYS A 10 -4.20 -26.83 -5.22
N VAL A 11 -4.76 -28.00 -5.51
CA VAL A 11 -4.67 -28.64 -6.85
C VAL A 11 -5.28 -27.70 -7.90
N GLY A 12 -4.67 -27.65 -9.09
CA GLY A 12 -5.15 -26.78 -10.16
C GLY A 12 -4.92 -25.29 -9.93
N SER A 13 -3.98 -24.90 -9.05
CA SER A 13 -3.69 -23.50 -8.71
C SER A 13 -3.50 -22.58 -9.92
N ARG A 14 -2.92 -23.08 -11.03
CA ARG A 14 -2.79 -22.32 -12.28
C ARG A 14 -4.16 -21.96 -12.89
N VAL A 15 -5.08 -22.92 -12.94
CA VAL A 15 -6.44 -22.71 -13.45
C VAL A 15 -7.19 -21.74 -12.53
N MET A 16 -7.11 -21.93 -11.22
CA MET A 16 -7.72 -21.04 -10.24
C MET A 16 -7.19 -19.60 -10.34
N LYS A 17 -5.88 -19.41 -10.60
CA LYS A 17 -5.32 -18.09 -10.86
C LYS A 17 -5.86 -17.45 -12.15
N ARG A 18 -6.10 -18.23 -13.20
CA ARG A 18 -6.70 -17.71 -14.44
C ARG A 18 -8.18 -17.32 -14.26
N LEU A 19 -8.93 -18.10 -13.47
CA LEU A 19 -10.33 -17.82 -13.15
C LEU A 19 -10.49 -16.68 -12.14
N GLY A 20 -9.59 -16.57 -11.17
CA GLY A 20 -9.56 -15.48 -10.19
C GLY A 20 -9.12 -14.16 -10.81
N ASN A 21 -7.99 -14.16 -11.52
CA ASN A 21 -7.40 -12.96 -12.11
C ASN A 21 -7.89 -12.78 -13.55
N ARG A 22 -9.19 -12.56 -13.71
CA ARG A 22 -9.81 -12.30 -15.02
C ARG A 22 -9.37 -10.95 -15.57
N PRO A 23 -9.11 -10.83 -16.89
CA PRO A 23 -8.81 -9.54 -17.50
C PRO A 23 -9.98 -8.55 -17.31
N ARG A 24 -9.66 -7.29 -16.93
CA ARG A 24 -10.66 -6.30 -16.54
C ARG A 24 -11.68 -5.96 -17.64
N ASN A 25 -11.27 -6.05 -18.90
CA ASN A 25 -12.14 -5.83 -20.06
C ASN A 25 -13.26 -6.87 -20.19
N PHE A 26 -13.08 -8.09 -19.67
CA PHE A 26 -14.08 -9.16 -19.70
C PHE A 26 -14.89 -9.28 -18.40
N LEU A 27 -14.68 -8.40 -17.42
CA LEU A 27 -15.46 -8.40 -16.17
C LEU A 27 -16.98 -8.27 -16.39
N PRO A 28 -17.49 -7.38 -17.28
CA PRO A 28 -18.92 -7.26 -17.50
C PRO A 28 -19.57 -8.55 -18.00
N HIS A 29 -18.83 -9.33 -18.79
CA HIS A 29 -19.31 -10.63 -19.27
C HIS A 29 -19.54 -11.58 -18.10
N SER A 30 -18.59 -11.68 -17.17
CA SER A 30 -18.76 -12.54 -15.98
C SER A 30 -19.81 -12.05 -14.99
N GLU A 31 -19.83 -10.74 -14.71
CA GLU A 31 -20.79 -10.12 -13.78
C GLU A 31 -22.22 -10.36 -14.27
N LYS A 32 -22.46 -10.31 -15.58
CA LYS A 32 -23.77 -10.63 -16.18
C LYS A 32 -24.27 -12.02 -15.81
N PHE A 33 -23.41 -13.05 -15.87
CA PHE A 33 -23.81 -14.41 -15.50
C PHE A 33 -24.02 -14.57 -14.00
N ILE A 34 -23.18 -13.90 -13.19
CA ILE A 34 -23.34 -13.89 -11.73
C ILE A 34 -24.69 -13.28 -11.37
N ASN A 35 -24.98 -12.07 -11.87
CA ASN A 35 -26.24 -11.36 -11.61
C ASN A 35 -27.47 -12.14 -12.08
N LYS A 36 -27.35 -12.89 -13.19
CA LYS A 36 -28.42 -13.78 -13.67
C LYS A 36 -28.64 -14.99 -12.75
N SER A 37 -27.58 -15.50 -12.13
CA SER A 37 -27.64 -16.68 -11.24
C SER A 37 -28.06 -16.35 -9.81
N THR A 38 -27.89 -15.12 -9.36
CA THR A 38 -28.20 -14.68 -8.00
C THR A 38 -29.65 -14.19 -7.87
N PRO A 39 -30.39 -14.58 -6.81
CA PRO A 39 -31.73 -14.06 -6.57
C PRO A 39 -31.73 -12.58 -6.18
N GLU A 40 -32.88 -11.92 -6.32
CA GLU A 40 -33.03 -10.46 -6.18
C GLU A 40 -32.67 -9.89 -4.81
N PHE A 41 -32.89 -10.66 -3.74
CA PHE A 41 -32.56 -10.23 -2.38
C PHE A 41 -31.05 -10.30 -2.10
N MET A 42 -30.28 -11.06 -2.88
CA MET A 42 -28.83 -11.19 -2.76
C MET A 42 -28.06 -10.27 -3.71
N LYS A 43 -28.66 -9.88 -4.85
CA LYS A 43 -28.00 -9.03 -5.84
C LYS A 43 -27.84 -7.59 -5.30
N SER A 44 -26.64 -7.04 -5.44
CA SER A 44 -26.34 -5.62 -5.24
C SER A 44 -26.22 -4.92 -6.59
N ASP A 45 -26.66 -3.66 -6.67
CA ASP A 45 -26.55 -2.88 -7.91
C ASP A 45 -25.15 -2.25 -8.07
N LEU A 46 -24.41 -2.15 -6.97
CA LEU A 46 -23.04 -1.66 -6.95
C LEU A 46 -22.06 -2.70 -7.48
N LYS A 47 -21.01 -2.20 -8.14
CA LYS A 47 -19.93 -3.02 -8.68
C LYS A 47 -18.98 -3.47 -7.57
N ASP A 48 -18.58 -4.74 -7.61
CA ASP A 48 -17.51 -5.25 -6.77
C ASP A 48 -16.15 -4.64 -7.17
N VAL A 49 -15.34 -4.29 -6.18
CA VAL A 49 -13.99 -3.75 -6.33
C VAL A 49 -12.93 -4.83 -6.08
N ASP A 50 -11.80 -4.73 -6.78
CA ASP A 50 -10.64 -5.59 -6.55
C ASP A 50 -10.01 -5.30 -5.17
N GLU A 51 -9.30 -6.27 -4.58
CA GLU A 51 -8.62 -6.13 -3.28
C GLU A 51 -7.59 -4.98 -3.25
N GLU A 52 -7.02 -4.64 -4.40
CA GLU A 52 -6.08 -3.51 -4.54
C GLU A 52 -6.79 -2.15 -4.48
N THR A 53 -8.04 -2.08 -4.94
CA THR A 53 -8.85 -0.85 -4.96
C THR A 53 -9.79 -0.75 -3.76
N SER A 54 -9.95 -1.85 -3.01
CA SER A 54 -10.71 -1.89 -1.77
C SER A 54 -10.08 -0.97 -0.72
N PHE A 55 -10.91 -0.19 -0.03
CA PHE A 55 -10.46 0.69 1.04
C PHE A 55 -10.08 -0.13 2.27
N LYS A 56 -8.86 0.07 2.79
CA LYS A 56 -8.31 -0.67 3.92
C LYS A 56 -8.17 0.20 5.15
N SER A 57 -7.81 1.46 4.95
CA SER A 57 -7.54 2.39 6.04
C SER A 57 -8.76 3.25 6.36
N GLU A 58 -8.93 3.62 7.62
CA GLU A 58 -10.05 4.46 8.08
C GLU A 58 -10.05 5.84 7.37
N LYS A 59 -8.87 6.34 7.00
CA LYS A 59 -8.69 7.55 6.17
C LYS A 59 -9.31 7.43 4.77
N GLU A 60 -9.24 6.25 4.15
CA GLU A 60 -9.77 6.00 2.81
C GLU A 60 -11.30 5.91 2.83
N TRP A 61 -11.85 5.29 3.88
CA TRP A 61 -13.30 5.13 4.07
C TRP A 61 -14.02 6.46 4.33
N LYS A 62 -13.34 7.46 4.90
CA LYS A 62 -13.88 8.77 5.34
C LYS A 62 -14.91 8.74 6.47
N PHE A 63 -15.72 7.68 6.53
CA PHE A 63 -16.77 7.46 7.51
C PHE A 63 -16.58 6.10 8.18
N LEU A 64 -17.04 5.97 9.41
CA LEU A 64 -17.06 4.71 10.16
C LEU A 64 -18.49 4.33 10.58
N PRO A 65 -18.74 3.04 10.85
CA PRO A 65 -19.98 2.60 11.49
C PRO A 65 -20.21 3.37 12.79
N GLY A 66 -21.44 3.87 12.98
CA GLY A 66 -21.82 4.77 14.06
C GLY A 66 -21.85 6.25 13.68
N ASP A 67 -21.24 6.67 12.56
CA ASP A 67 -21.35 8.06 12.09
C ASP A 67 -22.75 8.38 11.59
N ARG A 68 -23.20 9.61 11.88
CA ARG A 68 -24.39 10.21 11.29
C ARG A 68 -24.05 10.85 9.96
N VAL A 69 -24.80 10.47 8.92
CA VAL A 69 -24.59 10.96 7.56
C VAL A 69 -25.90 11.39 6.92
N VAL A 70 -25.80 12.33 5.99
CA VAL A 70 -26.91 12.77 5.14
C VAL A 70 -26.72 12.23 3.72
N ILE A 71 -27.80 11.74 3.14
CA ILE A 71 -27.84 11.19 1.79
C ILE A 71 -28.04 12.33 0.79
N MET A 72 -27.13 12.47 -0.18
CA MET A 72 -27.20 13.57 -1.15
C MET A 72 -27.89 13.18 -2.46
N LYS A 73 -27.89 11.89 -2.81
CA LYS A 73 -28.42 11.38 -4.08
C LYS A 73 -29.24 10.11 -3.87
N GLY A 74 -30.19 9.87 -4.79
CA GLY A 74 -31.09 8.72 -4.76
C GLY A 74 -32.51 9.10 -4.33
N ALA A 75 -33.33 8.08 -4.08
CA ALA A 75 -34.73 8.25 -3.67
C ALA A 75 -34.83 8.93 -2.29
N SER A 76 -34.02 8.49 -1.33
CA SER A 76 -33.99 8.97 0.05
C SER A 76 -33.10 10.21 0.25
N LYS A 77 -33.01 11.11 -0.75
CA LYS A 77 -32.16 12.31 -0.67
C LYS A 77 -32.63 13.25 0.44
N GLY A 78 -31.70 13.80 1.21
CA GLY A 78 -31.97 14.69 2.34
C GLY A 78 -32.21 13.98 3.66
N ASN A 79 -32.37 12.65 3.67
CA ASN A 79 -32.53 11.88 4.89
C ASN A 79 -31.20 11.81 5.66
N ILE A 80 -31.30 11.89 6.98
CA ILE A 80 -30.20 11.65 7.92
C ILE A 80 -30.34 10.21 8.41
N ALA A 81 -29.24 9.47 8.32
CA ALA A 81 -29.14 8.06 8.66
C ALA A 81 -27.82 7.78 9.38
N THR A 82 -27.79 6.73 10.18
CA THR A 82 -26.56 6.25 10.83
C THR A 82 -25.97 5.11 10.02
N ILE A 83 -24.65 5.12 9.80
CA ILE A 83 -23.97 4.00 9.15
C ILE A 83 -23.95 2.79 10.08
N LYS A 84 -24.50 1.66 9.65
CA LYS A 84 -24.51 0.41 10.44
C LYS A 84 -23.28 -0.45 10.16
N SER A 85 -22.89 -0.56 8.90
CA SER A 85 -21.70 -1.30 8.49
C SER A 85 -21.23 -0.86 7.12
N PHE A 86 -20.05 -1.31 6.70
CA PHE A 86 -19.55 -1.12 5.35
C PHE A 86 -19.22 -2.47 4.71
N ASP A 87 -19.50 -2.59 3.42
CA ASP A 87 -19.12 -3.73 2.61
C ASP A 87 -17.77 -3.46 1.93
N LYS A 88 -16.76 -4.22 2.35
CA LYS A 88 -15.38 -4.13 1.83
C LYS A 88 -15.28 -4.54 0.37
N ARG A 89 -16.19 -5.39 -0.11
CA ARG A 89 -16.16 -5.88 -1.50
C ARG A 89 -16.66 -4.83 -2.49
N THR A 90 -17.56 -3.94 -2.09
CA THR A 90 -18.13 -2.91 -2.97
C THR A 90 -17.66 -1.49 -2.63
N ASN A 91 -16.87 -1.31 -1.56
CA ASN A 91 -16.53 0.01 -1.00
C ASN A 91 -17.76 0.86 -0.69
N ALA A 92 -18.79 0.22 -0.14
CA ALA A 92 -20.10 0.83 0.10
C ALA A 92 -20.51 0.74 1.57
N PHE A 93 -21.49 1.55 1.95
CA PHE A 93 -22.03 1.63 3.30
C PHE A 93 -23.46 1.09 3.32
N VAL A 94 -23.81 0.39 4.40
CA VAL A 94 -25.17 -0.01 4.74
C VAL A 94 -25.65 0.92 5.84
N LEU A 95 -26.73 1.63 5.55
CA LEU A 95 -27.34 2.59 6.47
C LEU A 95 -28.44 1.91 7.31
N ASP A 96 -28.92 2.62 8.32
CA ASP A 96 -30.12 2.25 9.07
C ASP A 96 -31.42 2.39 8.24
N GLU A 97 -32.56 2.27 8.91
CA GLU A 97 -33.90 2.27 8.31
C GLU A 97 -34.20 3.54 7.48
N ASN A 98 -33.55 4.67 7.81
CA ASN A 98 -33.76 5.94 7.09
C ASN A 98 -33.01 5.99 5.74
N GLY A 99 -32.21 4.96 5.45
CA GLY A 99 -31.41 4.79 4.25
C GLY A 99 -32.20 4.52 2.97
N PRO A 100 -31.50 4.28 1.85
CA PRO A 100 -32.13 3.72 0.66
C PRO A 100 -32.47 2.25 0.93
N THR A 101 -33.71 1.88 0.62
CA THR A 101 -34.22 0.53 0.83
C THR A 101 -34.91 0.02 -0.44
N LYS A 102 -34.93 -1.30 -0.64
CA LYS A 102 -35.72 -1.94 -1.69
C LYS A 102 -36.60 -3.03 -1.10
N THR A 103 -37.81 -3.17 -1.62
CA THR A 103 -38.75 -4.21 -1.17
C THR A 103 -38.61 -5.44 -2.07
N VAL A 104 -38.31 -6.60 -1.49
CA VAL A 104 -37.98 -7.83 -2.23
C VAL A 104 -38.61 -9.06 -1.57
N PRO A 105 -39.07 -10.06 -2.36
CA PRO A 105 -39.50 -11.34 -1.80
C PRO A 105 -38.33 -12.16 -1.25
N VAL A 106 -38.42 -12.55 0.02
CA VAL A 106 -37.40 -13.33 0.74
C VAL A 106 -37.94 -14.70 1.17
N PRO A 107 -37.18 -15.79 0.94
CA PRO A 107 -37.55 -17.14 1.40
C PRO A 107 -37.65 -17.25 2.93
N LYS A 108 -38.46 -18.20 3.41
CA LYS A 108 -38.69 -18.44 4.86
C LYS A 108 -37.42 -18.72 5.66
N GLN A 109 -36.37 -19.21 5.01
CA GLN A 109 -35.07 -19.48 5.63
C GLN A 109 -34.37 -18.22 6.16
N PHE A 110 -34.72 -17.05 5.60
CA PHE A 110 -34.16 -15.75 5.97
C PHE A 110 -35.20 -14.84 6.62
N TRP A 111 -36.31 -15.39 7.13
CA TRP A 111 -37.33 -14.61 7.78
C TRP A 111 -36.89 -14.15 9.16
N LEU A 112 -37.27 -12.92 9.49
CA LEU A 112 -37.19 -12.39 10.84
C LEU A 112 -38.40 -12.91 11.65
N GLU A 113 -38.23 -13.05 12.95
CA GLU A 113 -39.34 -13.39 13.85
C GLU A 113 -40.41 -12.29 13.77
N GLY A 114 -41.68 -12.69 13.63
CA GLY A 114 -42.82 -11.76 13.48
C GLY A 114 -43.13 -11.33 12.04
N GLN A 115 -42.42 -11.83 11.03
CA GLN A 115 -42.73 -11.55 9.63
C GLN A 115 -43.96 -12.35 9.14
N THR A 116 -44.94 -11.66 8.55
CA THR A 116 -46.18 -12.27 8.03
C THR A 116 -46.18 -12.51 6.52
N SER A 117 -45.47 -11.67 5.76
CA SER A 117 -45.41 -11.70 4.29
C SER A 117 -44.03 -12.08 3.80
N HIS A 118 -43.95 -12.70 2.63
CA HIS A 118 -42.67 -12.92 1.93
C HIS A 118 -41.98 -11.62 1.51
N MET A 119 -42.72 -10.53 1.42
CA MET A 119 -42.22 -9.24 0.96
C MET A 119 -41.60 -8.48 2.14
N ILE A 120 -40.30 -8.16 2.06
CA ILE A 120 -39.57 -7.43 3.11
C ILE A 120 -38.76 -6.30 2.50
N THR A 121 -38.68 -5.19 3.24
CA THR A 121 -37.84 -4.04 2.92
C THR A 121 -36.44 -4.28 3.44
N VAL A 122 -35.45 -4.34 2.54
CA VAL A 122 -34.04 -4.52 2.87
C VAL A 122 -33.25 -3.26 2.53
N PRO A 123 -32.24 -2.87 3.35
CA PRO A 123 -31.38 -1.73 3.03
C PRO A 123 -30.51 -2.04 1.81
N THR A 124 -30.30 -1.03 0.97
CA THR A 124 -29.36 -1.10 -0.15
C THR A 124 -28.06 -0.39 0.20
N SER A 125 -26.95 -0.93 -0.30
CA SER A 125 -25.64 -0.31 -0.10
C SER A 125 -25.51 0.97 -0.92
N ILE A 126 -24.82 1.97 -0.37
CA ILE A 126 -24.58 3.27 -1.01
C ILE A 126 -23.11 3.65 -0.94
N LEU A 127 -22.58 4.30 -1.98
CA LEU A 127 -21.18 4.73 -2.02
C LEU A 127 -20.95 5.94 -1.13
N GLY A 128 -19.77 6.02 -0.51
CA GLY A 128 -19.38 7.19 0.31
C GLY A 128 -19.38 8.53 -0.45
N LYS A 129 -19.28 8.50 -1.78
CA LYS A 129 -19.37 9.70 -2.63
C LYS A 129 -20.75 10.37 -2.55
N ASP A 130 -21.80 9.61 -2.27
CA ASP A 130 -23.18 10.08 -2.23
C ASP A 130 -23.66 10.39 -0.80
N LEU A 131 -22.78 10.26 0.19
CA LEU A 131 -23.00 10.57 1.59
C LEU A 131 -22.18 11.78 2.03
N ARG A 132 -22.67 12.53 3.02
CA ARG A 132 -21.93 13.60 3.70
C ARG A 132 -22.09 13.46 5.20
N LEU A 133 -21.04 13.82 5.95
CA LEU A 133 -21.08 13.72 7.41
C LEU A 133 -22.01 14.77 7.98
N VAL A 134 -22.73 14.43 9.04
CA VAL A 134 -23.56 15.35 9.80
C VAL A 134 -22.94 15.55 11.18
N ALA A 135 -22.68 16.80 11.54
CA ALA A 135 -22.15 17.18 12.84
C ALA A 135 -23.07 18.22 13.48
N ASP A 136 -23.27 18.11 14.78
CA ASP A 136 -23.96 19.13 15.56
C ASP A 136 -22.89 20.13 16.03
N LEU A 137 -22.99 21.38 15.56
CA LEU A 137 -22.04 22.45 15.86
C LEU A 137 -22.72 23.53 16.68
N ASP A 138 -21.99 24.13 17.61
CA ASP A 138 -22.47 25.28 18.36
C ASP A 138 -22.52 26.52 17.47
N ASP A 139 -23.63 27.27 17.54
CA ASP A 139 -23.79 28.50 16.77
C ASP A 139 -22.98 29.65 17.39
N GLU A 140 -22.03 30.20 16.64
CA GLU A 140 -21.23 31.38 17.06
C GLU A 140 -22.12 32.59 17.40
N LYS A 141 -23.30 32.70 16.76
CA LYS A 141 -24.24 33.81 16.97
C LYS A 141 -25.15 33.63 18.17
N THR A 142 -25.36 32.38 18.61
CA THR A 142 -26.31 32.05 19.68
C THR A 142 -25.69 30.98 20.57
N PRO A 143 -24.82 31.36 21.53
CA PRO A 143 -24.12 30.39 22.37
C PRO A 143 -25.13 29.54 23.14
N GLY A 144 -25.02 28.21 22.99
CA GLY A 144 -25.89 27.22 23.63
C GLY A 144 -26.96 26.58 22.74
N GLN A 145 -27.12 27.02 21.48
CA GLN A 145 -27.94 26.31 20.49
C GLN A 145 -27.07 25.53 19.50
N THR A 146 -27.30 24.22 19.44
CA THR A 146 -26.65 23.32 18.47
C THR A 146 -27.38 23.37 17.14
N LYS A 147 -26.64 23.59 16.06
CA LYS A 147 -27.11 23.49 14.68
C LYS A 147 -26.58 22.20 14.07
N THR A 148 -27.48 21.40 13.52
CA THR A 148 -27.11 20.22 12.73
C THR A 148 -26.64 20.67 11.35
N VAL A 149 -25.35 20.47 11.06
CA VAL A 149 -24.70 20.92 9.82
C VAL A 149 -24.19 19.73 9.01
N ALA A 150 -24.42 19.77 7.70
CA ALA A 150 -23.84 18.81 6.76
C ALA A 150 -22.45 19.27 6.30
N VAL A 151 -21.45 18.41 6.50
CA VAL A 151 -20.04 18.67 6.17
C VAL A 151 -19.79 18.32 4.72
N ARG A 152 -19.32 19.29 3.92
CA ARG A 152 -19.13 19.12 2.47
C ARG A 152 -18.00 18.15 2.09
N ASP A 153 -16.85 18.25 2.76
CA ASP A 153 -15.69 17.38 2.56
C ASP A 153 -14.82 17.41 3.81
N VAL A 154 -14.06 16.35 4.03
CA VAL A 154 -13.22 16.14 5.22
C VAL A 154 -11.77 16.03 4.76
N SER A 155 -10.88 16.75 5.46
CA SER A 155 -9.43 16.62 5.36
C SER A 155 -8.88 15.91 6.59
N PHE A 156 -7.78 15.17 6.42
CA PHE A 156 -7.16 14.41 7.50
C PHE A 156 -5.81 15.03 7.85
N ASN A 157 -5.77 15.73 8.98
CA ASN A 157 -4.63 16.52 9.39
C ASN A 157 -4.17 16.05 10.78
N GLY A 158 -3.00 15.43 10.87
CA GLY A 158 -2.53 14.82 12.12
C GLY A 158 -3.23 13.51 12.47
N SER A 159 -2.76 12.88 13.54
CA SER A 159 -3.26 11.60 14.07
C SER A 159 -3.08 11.52 15.57
N TYR A 160 -3.90 10.70 16.24
CA TYR A 160 -3.85 10.43 17.67
C TYR A 160 -4.11 8.95 17.95
N TYR A 161 -3.68 8.46 19.11
CA TYR A 161 -4.06 7.13 19.56
C TYR A 161 -5.43 7.19 20.24
N ASP A 162 -6.38 6.43 19.73
CA ASP A 162 -7.72 6.33 20.28
C ASP A 162 -7.84 5.07 21.15
N GLU A 163 -8.24 5.24 22.40
CA GLU A 163 -8.32 4.15 23.38
C GLU A 163 -9.49 3.19 23.11
N ASP A 164 -10.63 3.71 22.63
CA ASP A 164 -11.82 2.91 22.34
C ASP A 164 -11.57 2.05 21.09
N TYR A 165 -10.99 2.65 20.05
CA TYR A 165 -10.61 1.94 18.82
C TYR A 165 -9.32 1.12 18.95
N LYS A 166 -8.49 1.39 19.97
CA LYS A 166 -7.18 0.75 20.22
C LYS A 166 -6.21 0.88 19.04
N LYS A 167 -6.32 1.98 18.28
CA LYS A 167 -5.56 2.24 17.04
C LYS A 167 -5.18 3.72 16.92
N VAL A 168 -4.16 4.00 16.10
CA VAL A 168 -3.80 5.37 15.72
C VAL A 168 -4.77 5.85 14.65
N MET A 169 -5.66 6.76 15.04
CA MET A 169 -6.73 7.33 14.21
C MET A 169 -6.33 8.73 13.71
N PRO A 170 -6.62 9.10 12.46
CA PRO A 170 -6.37 10.45 11.97
C PRO A 170 -7.44 11.43 12.48
N TYR A 171 -7.10 12.70 12.69
CA TYR A 171 -8.14 13.70 12.98
C TYR A 171 -8.94 14.03 11.71
N ARG A 172 -10.27 14.09 11.84
CA ARG A 172 -11.16 14.52 10.75
C ARG A 172 -11.39 16.01 10.87
N CYS A 173 -10.76 16.80 10.03
CA CYS A 173 -10.96 18.24 10.00
C CYS A 173 -11.90 18.62 8.86
N VAL A 174 -12.78 19.62 9.05
CA VAL A 174 -13.57 20.16 7.95
C VAL A 174 -12.65 20.83 6.93
N LYS A 175 -12.86 20.52 5.65
CA LYS A 175 -12.00 21.06 4.59
C LYS A 175 -12.11 22.60 4.54
N GLY A 176 -10.98 23.27 4.74
CA GLY A 176 -10.87 24.73 4.76
C GLY A 176 -10.87 25.34 6.17
N GLN A 177 -11.31 24.60 7.19
CA GLN A 177 -11.27 25.01 8.60
C GLN A 177 -10.61 23.89 9.42
N PRO A 178 -9.27 23.87 9.50
CA PRO A 178 -8.54 22.77 10.13
C PRO A 178 -8.82 22.67 11.65
N ASP A 179 -9.18 23.78 12.28
CA ASP A 179 -9.47 23.86 13.71
C ASP A 179 -10.77 23.15 14.08
N LEU A 180 -11.69 23.00 13.14
CA LEU A 180 -12.96 22.30 13.35
C LEU A 180 -12.76 20.80 13.12
N VAL A 181 -12.53 20.09 14.22
CA VAL A 181 -12.34 18.64 14.26
C VAL A 181 -13.65 17.93 14.56
N ILE A 182 -14.00 16.96 13.72
CA ILE A 182 -15.14 16.06 13.90
C ILE A 182 -14.63 14.77 14.56
N PRO A 183 -15.03 14.46 15.80
CA PRO A 183 -14.57 13.26 16.49
C PRO A 183 -15.10 12.00 15.78
N TRP A 184 -14.36 10.90 15.86
CA TRP A 184 -14.83 9.58 15.43
C TRP A 184 -15.99 9.10 16.32
N PRO A 185 -16.91 8.26 15.80
CA PRO A 185 -18.01 7.75 16.60
C PRO A 185 -17.47 6.75 17.64
N LYS A 186 -18.05 6.69 18.83
CA LYS A 186 -17.59 5.70 19.82
C LYS A 186 -18.08 4.31 19.41
N PRO A 187 -17.21 3.30 19.27
CA PRO A 187 -17.63 1.94 18.96
C PRO A 187 -18.40 1.33 20.13
N ASP A 188 -19.31 0.40 19.83
CA ASP A 188 -20.02 -0.36 20.85
C ASP A 188 -19.02 -1.21 21.66
N PRO A 189 -19.17 -1.28 23.00
CA PRO A 189 -18.29 -2.09 23.83
C PRO A 189 -18.43 -3.57 23.46
N LEU A 190 -17.30 -4.23 23.19
CA LEU A 190 -17.25 -5.66 22.87
C LEU A 190 -17.05 -6.47 24.14
N ASP A 191 -18.11 -7.14 24.59
CA ASP A 191 -18.05 -8.10 25.71
C ASP A 191 -17.49 -9.45 25.23
N VAL A 192 -16.17 -9.61 25.31
CA VAL A 192 -15.48 -10.84 24.92
C VAL A 192 -15.58 -11.87 26.06
N LYS A 193 -16.52 -12.81 25.95
CA LYS A 193 -16.70 -13.95 26.86
C LYS A 193 -16.55 -15.27 26.08
N THR A 194 -15.35 -15.54 25.59
CA THR A 194 -15.07 -16.73 24.78
C THR A 194 -13.81 -17.46 25.25
N ASP A 195 -13.87 -18.79 25.28
CA ASP A 195 -12.76 -19.63 25.78
C ASP A 195 -11.50 -19.59 24.91
N LEU A 196 -11.67 -19.21 23.63
CA LEU A 196 -10.56 -19.09 22.67
C LEU A 196 -9.82 -17.75 22.80
N ALA A 197 -10.29 -16.83 23.64
CA ALA A 197 -9.67 -15.54 23.90
C ALA A 197 -8.98 -15.54 25.27
N THR A 198 -7.68 -15.27 25.28
CA THR A 198 -6.92 -15.07 26.52
C THR A 198 -7.23 -13.70 27.14
N ASP A 199 -7.24 -13.63 28.47
CA ASP A 199 -7.47 -12.40 29.22
C ASP A 199 -6.35 -11.36 28.96
N PRO A 200 -6.66 -10.05 28.88
CA PRO A 200 -5.65 -9.01 28.63
C PRO A 200 -4.47 -8.99 29.60
N ALA A 201 -4.67 -9.32 30.89
CA ALA A 201 -3.61 -9.32 31.89
C ALA A 201 -2.60 -10.44 31.63
N ILE A 202 -3.10 -11.65 31.35
CA ILE A 202 -2.27 -12.82 31.02
C ILE A 202 -1.60 -12.63 29.65
N ALA A 203 -2.32 -12.09 28.67
CA ALA A 203 -1.78 -11.90 27.32
C ALA A 203 -0.59 -10.92 27.25
N ARG A 204 -0.55 -9.92 28.15
CA ARG A 204 0.49 -8.89 28.18
C ARG A 204 1.55 -9.12 29.25
N GLU A 205 1.46 -10.20 30.01
CA GLU A 205 2.45 -10.50 31.04
C GLU A 205 3.83 -10.73 30.40
N GLN A 206 4.85 -10.05 30.93
CA GLN A 206 6.21 -10.22 30.42
C GLN A 206 6.82 -11.47 31.03
N THR A 207 7.02 -12.50 30.21
CA THR A 207 7.62 -13.79 30.63
C THR A 207 9.07 -13.97 30.18
N PHE A 208 9.52 -13.16 29.22
CA PHE A 208 10.84 -13.28 28.62
C PHE A 208 11.65 -11.99 28.75
N TRP A 209 12.89 -12.14 29.17
CA TRP A 209 13.93 -11.10 29.16
C TRP A 209 15.19 -11.67 28.51
N VAL A 210 15.97 -10.80 27.86
CA VAL A 210 17.28 -11.18 27.32
C VAL A 210 18.26 -11.28 28.49
N ASP A 211 18.52 -12.49 28.95
CA ASP A 211 19.31 -12.80 30.15
C ASP A 211 20.76 -13.21 29.85
N SER A 212 20.97 -13.92 28.73
CA SER A 212 22.22 -14.59 28.42
C SER A 212 22.68 -14.29 27.00
N ILE A 213 23.97 -13.99 26.86
CA ILE A 213 24.66 -13.93 25.56
C ILE A 213 25.20 -15.34 25.19
N VAL A 214 25.52 -16.14 26.20
CA VAL A 214 26.13 -17.47 26.02
C VAL A 214 25.07 -18.52 25.68
N LYS A 215 23.94 -18.50 26.38
CA LYS A 215 22.85 -19.46 26.18
C LYS A 215 21.84 -18.87 25.19
N SER A 216 21.52 -19.63 24.14
CA SER A 216 20.47 -19.25 23.20
C SER A 216 19.08 -19.34 23.86
N PRO A 217 18.16 -18.39 23.58
CA PRO A 217 16.79 -18.40 24.14
C PRO A 217 15.97 -19.62 23.75
N ILE A 218 16.21 -20.17 22.56
CA ILE A 218 15.52 -21.34 22.03
C ILE A 218 16.48 -22.52 21.88
N PRO A 219 16.02 -23.76 22.08
CA PRO A 219 16.87 -24.93 21.95
C PRO A 219 17.26 -25.16 20.48
N LYS A 220 18.48 -25.68 20.26
CA LYS A 220 19.01 -25.95 18.91
C LYS A 220 18.11 -26.88 18.09
N GLY A 221 17.45 -27.84 18.74
CA GLY A 221 16.53 -28.77 18.09
C GLY A 221 15.28 -28.10 17.48
N ALA A 222 14.82 -26.98 18.03
CA ALA A 222 13.64 -26.26 17.54
C ALA A 222 13.94 -25.39 16.30
N ILE A 223 15.22 -25.17 15.98
CA ILE A 223 15.62 -24.29 14.87
C ILE A 223 15.08 -24.79 13.52
N LEU A 224 14.99 -26.12 13.33
CA LEU A 224 14.49 -26.72 12.10
C LEU A 224 13.01 -26.40 11.84
N SER A 225 12.21 -26.28 12.90
CA SER A 225 10.78 -25.93 12.80
C SER A 225 10.57 -24.44 12.54
N ILE A 226 11.42 -23.59 13.13
CA ILE A 226 11.30 -22.13 13.02
C ILE A 226 11.81 -21.62 11.66
N ARG A 227 12.85 -22.26 11.12
CA ARG A 227 13.45 -21.85 9.85
C ARG A 227 13.96 -23.02 9.03
N ASN A 228 13.81 -22.94 7.71
CA ASN A 228 14.40 -23.91 6.80
C ASN A 228 15.95 -23.83 6.83
N PRO A 229 16.66 -24.89 7.25
CA PRO A 229 18.13 -24.92 7.22
C PRO A 229 18.68 -24.87 5.79
N HIS A 230 18.04 -25.56 4.84
CA HIS A 230 18.48 -25.72 3.45
C HIS A 230 17.79 -24.71 2.51
N SER A 231 17.57 -23.49 2.99
CA SER A 231 16.95 -22.45 2.17
C SER A 231 17.88 -22.05 1.03
N LYS A 232 17.44 -22.28 -0.23
CA LYS A 232 18.16 -21.86 -1.45
C LYS A 232 18.43 -20.35 -1.53
N TYR A 233 17.70 -19.55 -0.75
CA TYR A 233 17.86 -18.10 -0.71
C TYR A 233 19.00 -17.65 0.22
N LYS A 234 19.52 -18.55 1.08
CA LYS A 234 20.70 -18.31 1.90
C LYS A 234 21.96 -18.54 1.07
N ARG A 235 22.37 -17.49 0.34
CA ARG A 235 23.69 -17.48 -0.32
C ARG A 235 24.75 -17.24 0.74
N GLY A 236 25.71 -18.16 0.87
CA GLY A 236 26.87 -17.98 1.76
C GLY A 236 27.72 -16.79 1.32
N THR A 237 28.49 -16.23 2.24
CA THR A 237 29.51 -15.23 1.92
C THR A 237 30.78 -15.92 1.46
N LEU A 238 31.42 -15.37 0.42
CA LEU A 238 32.70 -15.87 -0.06
C LEU A 238 33.78 -15.57 0.98
N THR A 239 34.62 -16.57 1.28
CA THR A 239 35.81 -16.36 2.10
C THR A 239 37.03 -16.06 1.23
N ALA A 240 38.09 -15.50 1.80
CA ALA A 240 39.36 -15.28 1.09
C ALA A 240 39.92 -16.59 0.50
N LYS A 241 39.69 -17.72 1.18
CA LYS A 241 40.08 -19.05 0.68
C LYS A 241 39.23 -19.47 -0.53
N ASP A 242 37.95 -19.17 -0.52
CA ASP A 242 37.08 -19.45 -1.66
C ASP A 242 37.46 -18.57 -2.85
N ILE A 243 37.82 -17.31 -2.61
CA ILE A 243 38.33 -16.38 -3.63
C ILE A 243 39.67 -16.90 -4.18
N ALA A 244 40.61 -17.30 -3.33
CA ALA A 244 41.90 -17.83 -3.77
C ALA A 244 41.76 -19.13 -4.59
N LYS A 245 40.74 -19.95 -4.33
CA LYS A 245 40.41 -21.12 -5.16
C LYS A 245 39.72 -20.74 -6.47
N LEU A 246 38.92 -19.67 -6.45
CA LEU A 246 38.19 -19.17 -7.61
C LEU A 246 39.12 -18.45 -8.59
N VAL A 247 40.09 -17.69 -8.08
CA VAL A 247 41.06 -16.94 -8.87
C VAL A 247 42.16 -17.88 -9.35
N ALA A 248 42.36 -17.92 -10.66
CA ALA A 248 43.45 -18.69 -11.26
C ALA A 248 44.82 -18.10 -10.87
N PRO A 249 45.85 -18.93 -10.67
CA PRO A 249 47.18 -18.45 -10.38
C PRO A 249 47.74 -17.65 -11.57
N GLN A 250 48.43 -16.55 -11.28
CA GLN A 250 49.10 -15.77 -12.32
C GLN A 250 50.34 -16.50 -12.83
N MET A 251 50.53 -16.47 -14.15
CA MET A 251 51.72 -17.04 -14.78
C MET A 251 52.97 -16.27 -14.35
N PRO A 252 54.08 -16.95 -13.99
CA PRO A 252 55.32 -16.26 -13.69
C PRO A 252 55.81 -15.48 -14.93
N LEU A 253 56.40 -14.31 -14.70
CA LEU A 253 56.97 -13.50 -15.78
C LEU A 253 58.21 -14.21 -16.36
N THR A 254 58.32 -14.22 -17.69
CA THR A 254 59.53 -14.67 -18.39
C THR A 254 60.66 -13.67 -18.21
N ASP A 255 61.91 -14.11 -18.37
CA ASP A 255 63.07 -13.24 -18.10
C ASP A 255 63.14 -12.03 -19.03
N VAL A 256 62.77 -12.18 -20.31
CA VAL A 256 62.60 -11.06 -21.26
C VAL A 256 61.54 -10.06 -20.78
N LYS A 257 60.47 -10.55 -20.16
CA LYS A 257 59.38 -9.70 -19.67
C LYS A 257 59.76 -9.01 -18.36
N LYS A 258 60.61 -9.62 -17.54
CA LYS A 258 61.21 -8.99 -16.35
C LYS A 258 62.16 -7.88 -16.75
N SER A 259 63.07 -8.12 -17.70
CA SER A 259 64.00 -7.09 -18.18
C SER A 259 63.27 -5.91 -18.82
N TYR A 260 62.20 -6.18 -19.59
CA TYR A 260 61.32 -5.13 -20.12
C TYR A 260 60.60 -4.33 -19.03
N LEU A 261 60.21 -4.98 -17.92
CA LEU A 261 59.57 -4.31 -16.78
C LEU A 261 60.58 -3.42 -16.03
N GLU A 262 61.82 -3.88 -15.91
CA GLU A 262 62.94 -3.11 -15.36
C GLU A 262 63.25 -1.89 -16.23
N GLU A 263 63.37 -2.06 -17.55
CA GLU A 263 63.56 -0.95 -18.50
C GLU A 263 62.41 0.06 -18.43
N LYS A 264 61.16 -0.42 -18.34
CA LYS A 264 59.99 0.45 -18.16
C LYS A 264 60.01 1.18 -16.81
N LYS A 265 60.51 0.53 -15.76
CA LYS A 265 60.66 1.13 -14.42
C LYS A 265 61.74 2.22 -14.43
N GLU A 266 62.84 1.99 -15.13
CA GLU A 266 63.90 2.99 -15.35
C GLU A 266 63.39 4.17 -16.19
N LEU A 267 62.64 3.90 -17.26
CA LEU A 267 62.04 4.95 -18.08
C LEU A 267 61.03 5.78 -17.27
N ALA A 268 60.23 5.15 -16.42
CA ALA A 268 59.29 5.84 -15.54
C ALA A 268 59.98 6.68 -14.45
N GLN A 269 61.22 6.35 -14.08
CA GLN A 269 62.04 7.15 -13.16
C GLN A 269 62.66 8.36 -13.85
N ARG A 270 62.83 8.34 -15.18
CA ARG A 270 63.27 9.51 -15.94
C ARG A 270 62.18 10.57 -15.87
N GLU A 271 62.61 11.82 -15.78
CA GLU A 271 61.69 12.95 -15.86
C GLU A 271 61.03 12.92 -17.25
N ILE A 272 59.70 12.77 -17.25
CA ILE A 272 58.94 12.81 -18.49
C ILE A 272 59.07 14.23 -19.02
N PRO A 273 59.57 14.44 -20.25
CA PRO A 273 59.66 15.76 -20.85
C PRO A 273 58.27 16.39 -20.87
N LYS A 274 58.11 17.47 -20.10
CA LYS A 274 56.90 18.27 -20.11
C LYS A 274 57.12 19.38 -21.12
N LEU A 275 56.09 19.69 -21.89
CA LEU A 275 56.11 20.83 -22.81
C LEU A 275 56.33 22.09 -21.98
N THR A 276 57.42 22.80 -22.26
CA THR A 276 57.73 24.03 -21.53
C THR A 276 56.84 25.17 -22.02
N GLU A 277 56.64 26.17 -21.18
CA GLU A 277 55.83 27.35 -21.52
C GLU A 277 56.48 28.14 -22.68
N GLU A 278 57.82 28.20 -22.71
CA GLU A 278 58.59 28.78 -23.81
C GLU A 278 58.37 28.04 -25.15
N ASP A 279 58.33 26.71 -25.13
CA ASP A 279 58.00 25.92 -26.33
C ASP A 279 56.56 26.18 -26.80
N MET A 280 55.61 26.33 -25.86
CA MET A 280 54.21 26.65 -26.18
C MET A 280 54.07 28.02 -26.83
N GLU A 281 54.77 29.03 -26.31
CA GLU A 281 54.78 30.37 -26.88
C GLU A 281 55.44 30.41 -28.26
N ALA A 282 56.57 29.71 -28.44
CA ALA A 282 57.24 29.62 -29.73
C ALA A 282 56.37 28.90 -30.79
N ILE A 283 55.69 27.82 -30.41
CA ILE A 283 54.71 27.15 -31.26
C ILE A 283 53.55 28.11 -31.57
N GLY A 284 53.03 28.82 -30.58
CA GLY A 284 51.94 29.80 -30.73
C GLY A 284 52.29 30.94 -31.69
N ALA A 285 53.50 31.51 -31.57
CA ALA A 285 53.99 32.57 -32.45
C ALA A 285 54.13 32.08 -33.89
N ARG A 286 54.68 30.88 -34.11
CA ARG A 286 54.83 30.30 -35.45
C ARG A 286 53.49 29.96 -36.09
N VAL A 287 52.52 29.54 -35.28
CA VAL A 287 51.12 29.34 -35.72
C VAL A 287 50.50 30.68 -36.11
N PHE A 288 50.75 31.74 -35.34
CA PHE A 288 50.26 33.09 -35.65
C PHE A 288 50.85 33.62 -36.97
N GLU A 289 52.16 33.53 -37.15
CA GLU A 289 52.85 33.91 -38.41
C GLU A 289 52.30 33.13 -39.62
N PHE A 290 52.04 31.83 -39.45
CA PHE A 290 51.45 31.01 -40.51
C PHE A 290 50.02 31.45 -40.86
N LEU A 291 49.20 31.75 -39.85
CA LEU A 291 47.84 32.28 -40.05
C LEU A 291 47.85 33.67 -40.70
N GLU A 292 48.82 34.51 -40.33
CA GLU A 292 48.99 35.83 -40.91
C GLU A 292 49.41 35.75 -42.38
N LYS A 293 50.35 34.85 -42.71
CA LYS A 293 50.75 34.52 -44.08
C LYS A 293 49.57 34.00 -44.91
N GLN A 294 48.75 33.11 -44.35
CA GLN A 294 47.53 32.65 -45.04
C GLN A 294 46.52 33.78 -45.29
N LYS A 295 46.37 34.72 -44.34
CA LYS A 295 45.52 35.91 -44.55
C LYS A 295 46.09 36.82 -45.64
N THR A 296 47.40 37.04 -45.68
CA THR A 296 48.03 37.85 -46.73
C THR A 296 47.91 37.18 -48.10
N GLU A 297 48.09 35.87 -48.19
CA GLU A 297 47.86 35.09 -49.41
C GLU A 297 46.38 35.11 -49.85
N GLN A 298 45.42 35.08 -48.92
CA GLN A 298 43.99 35.25 -49.23
C GLN A 298 43.62 36.68 -49.66
N ILE A 299 44.26 37.71 -49.11
CA ILE A 299 44.07 39.11 -49.53
C ILE A 299 44.69 39.34 -50.92
N GLY A 300 45.84 38.71 -51.20
CA GLY A 300 46.50 38.75 -52.51
C GLY A 300 45.81 37.94 -53.61
N GLN A 301 44.94 36.98 -53.26
CA GLN A 301 44.07 36.28 -54.22
C GLN A 301 42.72 36.98 -54.47
N ASN A 302 42.34 37.94 -53.61
CA ASN A 302 41.10 38.72 -53.72
C ASN A 302 41.35 40.18 -54.18
N SER A 303 42.54 40.49 -54.69
CA SER A 303 42.92 41.73 -55.37
C SER A 303 43.30 41.43 -56.81
#